data_AF-E6K061-F1
#
_entry.id   AF-E6K061-F1
#
_cell.length_a   1.000
_cell.length_b   1.000
_cell.length_c   1.000
_cell.angle_alpha   90.00
_cell.angle_beta   90.00
_cell.angle_gamma   90.00
#
_symmetry.space_group_name_H-M   'P 1'
#
loop_
_entity.id
_entity.type
_entity.pdbx_description
1 polymer ?
#
loop_
_entity_poly.entity_id
_entity_poly.type
_entity_poly.pdbx_seq_one_letter_code
_entity_poly.pdbx_strand_id
1 'polypeptide(L)'
;MTQINIDGKELASQVAKLRKLESSLRTTVKKTDKGEGTGSAQKTALLLEEDFDGARAALLTLVSNSAAFYQNVLNSMKGADANAAQGFGGVR
;
A
#
# COMPACT_ATOMS: atom_id res chain seq x y z
N MET A 1 21.63 17.17 9.64
CA MET A 1 20.78 16.20 8.90
C MET A 1 20.70 14.93 9.71
N THR A 2 19.50 14.55 10.16
CA THR A 2 19.30 13.29 10.88
C THR A 2 19.52 12.14 9.91
N GLN A 3 20.60 11.36 10.07
CA GLN A 3 20.78 10.14 9.30
C GLN A 3 19.78 9.10 9.83
N ILE A 4 18.67 8.92 9.11
CA ILE A 4 17.78 7.79 9.37
C ILE A 4 18.52 6.55 8.85
N ASN A 5 18.96 5.69 9.77
CA ASN A 5 19.62 4.43 9.44
C ASN A 5 18.55 3.44 8.92
N ILE A 6 18.16 3.61 7.66
CA ILE A 6 17.16 2.78 6.98
C ILE A 6 17.90 1.67 6.24
N ASP A 7 17.62 0.41 6.56
CA ASP A 7 18.08 -0.72 5.76
C ASP A 7 17.26 -0.81 4.46
N GLY A 8 17.91 -0.64 3.32
CA GLY A 8 17.26 -0.73 2.00
C GLY A 8 16.65 -2.10 1.71
N LYS A 9 17.16 -3.19 2.31
CA LYS A 9 16.57 -4.53 2.18
C LYS A 9 15.26 -4.65 2.95
N GLU A 10 15.23 -4.11 4.17
CA GLU A 10 14.00 -4.06 4.97
C GLU A 10 12.96 -3.19 4.28
N LEU A 11 13.36 -2.06 3.70
CA LEU A 11 12.46 -1.19 2.96
C LEU A 11 11.86 -1.90 1.72
N ALA A 12 12.69 -2.64 0.96
CA ALA A 12 12.21 -3.43 -0.18
C ALA A 12 11.25 -4.56 0.26
N SER A 13 11.52 -5.20 1.41
CA SER A 13 10.64 -6.19 2.03
C SER A 13 9.28 -5.59 2.40
N GLN A 14 9.26 -4.38 2.97
CA GLN A 14 8.03 -3.68 3.31
C GLN A 14 7.22 -3.29 2.06
N VAL A 15 7.86 -2.82 0.99
CA VAL A 15 7.17 -2.56 -0.29
C VAL A 15 6.51 -3.83 -0.82
N ALA A 16 7.20 -4.98 -0.78
CA ALA A 16 6.64 -6.25 -1.24
C ALA A 16 5.43 -6.70 -0.39
N LYS A 17 5.51 -6.57 0.94
CA LYS A 17 4.40 -6.86 1.87
C LYS A 17 3.19 -5.97 1.58
N LEU A 18 3.39 -4.67 1.37
CA LEU A 18 2.32 -3.73 1.06
C LEU A 18 1.66 -4.04 -0.28
N ARG A 19 2.41 -4.37 -1.33
CA ARG A 19 1.84 -4.78 -2.63
C ARG A 19 1.03 -6.07 -2.52
N LYS A 20 1.49 -7.03 -1.72
CA LYS A 20 0.74 -8.26 -1.45
C LYS A 20 -0.58 -7.94 -0.73
N LEU A 21 -0.53 -7.08 0.29
CA LEU A 21 -1.72 -6.62 1.01
C LEU A 21 -2.69 -5.88 0.08
N GLU A 22 -2.19 -5.00 -0.80
CA GLU A 22 -3.00 -4.32 -1.80
C GLU A 22 -3.73 -5.32 -2.71
N SER A 23 -3.01 -6.34 -3.21
CA SER A 23 -3.61 -7.40 -4.02
C SER A 23 -4.69 -8.16 -3.25
N SER A 24 -4.44 -8.50 -1.97
CA SER A 24 -5.42 -9.18 -1.11
C SER A 24 -6.66 -8.31 -0.85
N LEU A 25 -6.47 -7.00 -0.70
CA LEU A 25 -7.58 -6.07 -0.55
C LEU A 25 -8.38 -5.90 -1.84
N ARG A 26 -7.76 -6.01 -3.03
CA ARG A 26 -8.47 -5.94 -4.32
C ARG A 26 -9.35 -7.16 -4.59
N THR A 27 -9.09 -8.29 -3.95
CA THR A 27 -9.97 -9.47 -4.04
C THR A 27 -11.38 -9.13 -3.55
N THR A 28 -12.38 -9.40 -4.38
CA THR A 28 -13.78 -9.03 -4.15
C THR A 28 -14.36 -9.83 -2.99
N VAL A 29 -14.96 -9.15 -2.01
CA VAL A 29 -15.84 -9.80 -1.04
C VAL A 29 -17.17 -10.10 -1.73
N LYS A 30 -17.68 -11.32 -1.58
CA LYS A 30 -19.00 -11.68 -2.11
C LYS A 30 -20.03 -10.68 -1.58
N LYS A 31 -20.67 -9.95 -2.50
CA LYS A 31 -21.83 -9.13 -2.15
C LYS A 31 -22.98 -10.05 -1.82
N THR A 32 -23.76 -9.69 -0.81
CA THR A 32 -25.01 -10.35 -0.49
C THR A 32 -25.94 -10.10 -1.67
N ASP A 33 -26.62 -11.15 -2.14
CA ASP A 33 -27.65 -10.98 -3.14
C ASP A 33 -28.70 -10.01 -2.60
N LYS A 34 -29.06 -9.01 -3.41
CA LYS A 34 -30.25 -8.18 -3.18
C LYS A 34 -31.47 -9.08 -3.32
N GLY A 35 -31.74 -9.94 -2.34
CA GLY A 35 -32.99 -10.70 -2.28
C GLY A 35 -34.18 -9.75 -2.29
N GLU A 36 -35.37 -10.22 -2.62
CA GLU A 36 -36.58 -9.39 -2.70
C GLU A 36 -37.11 -8.90 -1.32
N GLY A 37 -36.31 -9.02 -0.25
CA GLY A 37 -36.72 -8.70 1.11
C GLY A 37 -36.69 -7.19 1.41
N THR A 38 -37.84 -6.65 1.78
CA THR A 38 -38.00 -5.24 2.18
C THR A 38 -37.78 -5.00 3.68
N GLY A 39 -37.23 -5.99 4.39
CA GLY A 39 -37.08 -5.99 5.85
C GLY A 39 -35.90 -5.13 6.37
N SER A 40 -36.03 -4.66 7.62
CA SER A 40 -34.99 -3.87 8.31
C SER A 40 -33.62 -4.56 8.34
N ALA A 41 -33.57 -5.88 8.49
CA ALA A 41 -32.34 -6.66 8.46
C ALA A 41 -31.59 -6.56 7.11
N GLN A 42 -32.32 -6.56 5.99
CA GLN A 42 -31.73 -6.43 4.66
C GLN A 42 -31.23 -5.00 4.40
N LYS A 43 -31.96 -4.00 4.89
CA LYS A 43 -31.49 -2.60 4.86
C LYS A 43 -30.20 -2.43 5.65
N THR A 44 -30.10 -3.02 6.85
CA THR A 44 -28.87 -3.00 7.65
C THR A 44 -27.71 -3.72 6.96
N ALA A 45 -27.97 -4.87 6.31
CA ALA A 45 -26.95 -5.59 5.56
C ALA A 45 -26.37 -4.76 4.41
N LEU A 46 -27.23 -4.07 3.64
CA LEU A 46 -26.78 -3.18 2.55
C LEU A 46 -25.95 -2.00 3.05
N LEU A 47 -26.32 -1.40 4.18
CA LEU A 47 -25.53 -0.32 4.79
C LEU A 47 -24.17 -0.83 5.28
N LEU A 48 -24.13 -2.01 5.90
CA LEU A 48 -22.87 -2.63 6.32
C LEU A 48 -21.96 -2.96 5.14
N GLU A 49 -22.52 -3.36 4.00
CA GLU A 49 -21.75 -3.57 2.78
C GLU A 49 -21.16 -2.27 2.23
N GLU A 50 -21.93 -1.18 2.24
CA GLU A 50 -21.47 0.13 1.80
C GLU A 50 -20.34 0.65 2.71
N ASP A 51 -20.53 0.56 4.03
CA ASP A 51 -19.52 0.92 5.02
C ASP A 51 -18.24 0.08 4.86
N PHE A 52 -18.40 -1.23 4.61
CA PHE A 52 -17.29 -2.13 4.36
C PHE A 52 -16.55 -1.77 3.06
N ASP A 53 -17.26 -1.52 1.96
CA ASP A 53 -16.67 -1.12 0.67
C ASP A 53 -15.92 0.23 0.83
N GLY A 54 -16.48 1.18 1.59
CA GLY A 54 -15.84 2.45 1.91
C GLY A 54 -14.55 2.28 2.73
N ALA A 55 -14.60 1.51 3.82
CA ALA A 55 -13.43 1.23 4.66
C ALA A 55 -12.32 0.51 3.87
N ARG A 56 -12.72 -0.45 3.01
CA ARG A 56 -11.81 -1.18 2.12
C ARG A 56 -11.13 -0.25 1.13
N ALA A 57 -11.86 0.68 0.52
CA ALA A 57 -11.30 1.65 -0.41
C ALA A 57 -10.31 2.62 0.28
N ALA A 58 -10.63 3.08 1.49
CA ALA A 58 -9.74 3.91 2.29
C ALA A 58 -8.44 3.16 2.65
N LEU A 59 -8.56 1.89 3.07
CA LEU A 59 -7.40 1.06 3.38
C LEU A 59 -6.54 0.79 2.14
N LEU A 60 -7.16 0.50 1.00
CA LEU A 60 -6.45 0.33 -0.28
C LEU A 60 -5.61 1.57 -0.62
N THR A 61 -6.20 2.75 -0.46
CA THR A 61 -5.53 4.04 -0.70
C THR A 61 -4.34 4.21 0.23
N LEU A 62 -4.50 3.95 1.52
CA LEU A 62 -3.41 4.05 2.50
C LEU A 62 -2.26 3.10 2.17
N VAL A 63 -2.57 1.83 1.86
CA VAL A 63 -1.57 0.81 1.53
C VAL A 63 -0.81 1.18 0.25
N SER A 64 -1.51 1.64 -0.78
CA SER A 64 -0.91 2.07 -2.05
C SER A 64 0.01 3.28 -1.86
N ASN A 65 -0.46 4.30 -1.14
CA ASN A 65 0.35 5.49 -0.83
C ASN A 65 1.60 5.14 -0.01
N SER A 66 1.48 4.23 0.96
CA SER A 66 2.61 3.77 1.77
C SER A 66 3.64 3.02 0.91
N ALA A 67 3.18 2.16 -0.01
CA ALA A 67 4.07 1.43 -0.92
C ALA A 67 4.83 2.40 -1.86
N ALA A 68 4.14 3.42 -2.38
CA ALA A 68 4.75 4.46 -3.20
C ALA A 68 5.79 5.27 -2.41
N PHE A 69 5.48 5.66 -1.18
CA PHE A 69 6.40 6.38 -0.30
C PHE A 69 7.69 5.60 -0.07
N TYR A 70 7.59 4.34 0.37
CA TYR A 70 8.78 3.50 0.60
C TYR A 70 9.56 3.20 -0.67
N GLN A 71 8.88 3.03 -1.81
CA GLN A 71 9.56 2.88 -3.09
C GLN A 71 10.36 4.14 -3.48
N ASN A 72 9.81 5.33 -3.22
CA ASN A 72 10.50 6.60 -3.50
C ASN A 72 11.73 6.80 -2.60
N VAL A 73 11.63 6.42 -1.32
CA VAL A 73 12.78 6.42 -0.41
C VAL A 73 13.85 5.44 -0.91
N LEU A 74 13.48 4.22 -1.30
CA LEU A 74 14.42 3.24 -1.86
C LEU A 74 15.13 3.76 -3.11
N ASN A 75 14.39 4.41 -4.01
CA ASN A 75 14.95 4.99 -5.23
C ASN A 75 15.92 6.14 -4.90
N SER A 76 15.60 6.97 -3.91
CA SER A 76 16.45 8.06 -3.45
C SER A 76 17.76 7.54 -2.84
N MET A 77 17.70 6.46 -2.06
CA MET A 77 18.89 5.79 -1.52
C MET A 77 19.78 5.25 -2.64
N LYS A 78 19.20 4.53 -3.61
CA LYS A 78 19.95 4.01 -4.77
C LYS A 78 20.60 5.13 -5.60
N GLY A 79 19.90 6.25 -5.77
CA GLY A 79 20.44 7.43 -6.47
C GLY A 79 21.60 8.06 -5.72
N ALA A 80 21.49 8.19 -4.39
CA ALA A 80 22.58 8.67 -3.55
C ALA A 80 23.81 7.75 -3.60
N ASP A 81 23.61 6.43 -3.54
CA ASP A 81 24.69 5.44 -3.64
C ASP A 81 25.37 5.48 -5.02
N ALA A 82 24.60 5.62 -6.10
CA ALA A 82 25.14 5.75 -7.46
C ALA A 82 25.98 7.03 -7.63
N ASN A 83 25.50 8.16 -7.09
CA ASN A 83 26.23 9.42 -7.12
C ASN A 83 27.53 9.35 -6.30
N ALA A 84 27.50 8.68 -5.14
CA ALA A 84 28.70 8.44 -4.34
C ALA A 84 29.69 7.55 -5.11
N ALA A 85 29.23 6.45 -5.72
CA ALA A 85 30.07 5.55 -6.50
C ALA A 85 30.73 6.25 -7.70
N GLN A 86 30.03 7.15 -8.38
CA GLN A 86 30.60 7.97 -9.46
C GLN A 86 31.63 8.99 -8.94
N GLY A 87 31.38 9.60 -7.78
CA GLY A 87 32.34 10.51 -7.12
C GLY A 87 33.66 9.84 -6.72
N PHE A 88 33.63 8.54 -6.41
CA PHE A 88 34.85 7.74 -6.16
C PHE A 88 35.48 7.17 -7.45
N GLY A 89 34.71 6.99 -8.53
CA GLY A 89 35.19 6.49 -9.82
C GLY A 89 35.80 7.56 -10.75
N GLY A 90 35.53 8.84 -10.50
CA GLY A 90 36.03 9.98 -11.29
C GLY A 90 37.34 10.61 -10.81
N VAL A 91 38.00 10.04 -9.79
CA VAL A 91 39.32 10.49 -9.34
C VAL A 91 40.40 9.61 -9.96
N ARG A 92 40.54 9.68 -11.29
CA ARG A 92 41.73 9.25 -12.05
C ARG A 92 41.89 10.12 -13.28
#